data_AF-A0AA37GP31-F1
#
_entry.id   AF-A0AA37GP31-F1
#
_cell.length_a   1.000
_cell.length_b   1.000
_cell.length_c   1.000
_cell.angle_alpha   90.00
_cell.angle_beta   90.00
_cell.angle_gamma   90.00
#
_symmetry.space_group_name_H-M   'P 1'
#
loop_
_entity.id
_entity.type
_entity.pdbx_description
1 polymer ?
#
loop_
_entity_poly.entity_id
_entity_poly.type
_entity_poly.pdbx_seq_one_letter_code
_entity_poly.pdbx_strand_id
1 'polypeptide(L)'
;MWTTLSNDTCLLDPAHVCGSDGYAAFVVNATTLGRVKSGVDLTWENNARFVTQSTCHDDLSKSIAPGSLSIWVYHMQGSKYRPDEFQIAGSNITIMDDALSAGWDTQMHTLFEASEHGQVVVDGTVKPVGGGGYVTGGGPSCLAPHFGLATDNVMQMAVVTPLCEIPTLT
;
A
#
# COMPACT_ATOMS: atom_id res chain seq x y z
N MET A 1 -3.10 -12.58 6.79
CA MET A 1 -2.20 -13.69 6.41
C MET A 1 -1.78 -14.51 7.62
N TRP A 2 -1.23 -13.87 8.65
CA TRP A 2 -0.79 -14.55 9.87
C TRP A 2 -1.88 -14.57 10.94
N THR A 3 -2.38 -15.75 11.27
CA THR A 3 -3.43 -15.92 12.29
C THR A 3 -2.93 -15.55 13.70
N THR A 4 -1.64 -15.75 13.95
CA THR A 4 -0.97 -15.41 15.20
C THR A 4 -1.03 -13.92 15.51
N LEU A 5 -1.01 -13.05 14.49
CA LEU A 5 -1.11 -11.59 14.65
C LEU A 5 -2.53 -11.15 15.06
N SER A 6 -3.54 -11.96 14.72
CA SER A 6 -4.93 -11.84 15.22
C SER A 6 -5.18 -12.69 16.47
N ASN A 7 -4.13 -13.10 17.17
CA ASN A 7 -4.18 -13.94 18.37
C ASN A 7 -4.99 -15.24 18.20
N ASP A 8 -4.94 -15.82 16.99
CA ASP A 8 -5.63 -17.06 16.62
C ASP A 8 -7.14 -17.05 16.92
N THR A 9 -7.75 -15.86 16.92
CA THR A 9 -9.17 -15.67 17.24
C THR A 9 -10.13 -16.29 16.22
N CYS A 10 -9.66 -16.59 15.01
CA CYS A 10 -10.43 -17.31 13.99
C CYS A 10 -9.51 -18.21 13.16
N LEU A 11 -9.35 -19.46 13.60
CA LEU A 11 -8.55 -20.46 12.89
C LEU A 11 -9.36 -21.20 11.81
N LEU A 12 -8.65 -21.77 10.84
CA LEU A 12 -9.21 -22.69 9.85
C LEU A 12 -9.43 -24.11 10.42
N ASP A 13 -9.85 -24.18 11.69
CA ASP A 13 -10.21 -25.43 12.39
C ASP A 13 -11.70 -25.32 12.77
N PRO A 14 -12.58 -26.19 12.24
CA PRO A 14 -14.01 -26.20 12.61
C PRO A 14 -14.28 -26.43 14.10
N ALA A 15 -13.32 -27.01 14.85
CA ALA A 15 -13.42 -27.18 16.29
C ALA A 15 -13.11 -25.89 17.08
N HIS A 16 -12.52 -24.88 16.43
CA HIS A 16 -12.28 -23.56 17.02
C HIS A 16 -13.45 -22.62 16.77
N VAL A 17 -13.90 -21.94 17.83
CA VAL A 17 -14.89 -20.89 17.71
C VAL A 17 -14.22 -19.67 17.08
N CYS A 18 -14.69 -19.27 15.90
CA CYS A 18 -14.25 -18.05 15.25
C CYS A 18 -14.87 -16.81 15.91
N GLY A 19 -14.02 -15.91 16.39
CA GLY A 19 -14.37 -14.60 16.94
C GLY A 19 -13.69 -13.46 16.18
N SER A 20 -14.32 -12.28 16.19
CA SER A 20 -13.78 -11.07 15.54
C SER A 20 -12.79 -10.29 16.41
N ASP A 21 -12.48 -10.78 17.61
CA ASP A 21 -11.73 -10.05 18.64
C ASP A 21 -10.31 -9.67 18.20
N GLY A 22 -9.71 -10.40 17.26
CA GLY A 22 -8.40 -10.10 16.70
C GLY A 22 -8.43 -9.08 15.55
N TYR A 23 -9.60 -8.68 15.07
CA TYR A 23 -9.77 -7.97 13.79
C TYR A 23 -10.36 -6.57 13.95
N ALA A 24 -10.24 -5.77 12.89
CA ALA A 24 -10.97 -4.51 12.78
C ALA A 24 -12.48 -4.75 12.83
N ALA A 25 -13.21 -3.89 13.54
CA ALA A 25 -14.67 -3.96 13.64
C ALA A 25 -15.35 -3.60 12.31
N PHE A 26 -14.74 -2.68 11.56
CA PHE A 26 -15.24 -2.22 10.28
C PHE A 26 -14.11 -2.09 9.27
N VAL A 27 -14.43 -2.23 7.98
CA VAL A 27 -13.47 -2.10 6.89
C VAL A 27 -14.02 -1.14 5.84
N VAL A 28 -13.26 -0.09 5.54
CA VAL A 28 -13.50 0.77 4.38
C VAL A 28 -12.77 0.16 3.19
N ASN A 29 -13.53 -0.38 2.24
CA ASN A 29 -12.97 -0.74 0.94
C ASN A 29 -12.63 0.54 0.18
N ALA A 30 -11.35 0.91 0.13
CA ALA A 30 -10.86 2.12 -0.52
C ALA A 30 -10.34 1.81 -1.93
N THR A 31 -11.01 2.36 -2.93
CA THR A 31 -10.63 2.26 -4.36
C THR A 31 -10.06 3.56 -4.91
N THR A 32 -10.21 4.66 -4.18
CA THR A 32 -9.75 6.00 -4.57
C THR A 32 -9.25 6.76 -3.34
N LEU A 33 -8.42 7.79 -3.55
CA LEU A 33 -7.98 8.68 -2.47
C LEU A 33 -9.15 9.38 -1.77
N GLY A 34 -10.26 9.64 -2.48
CA GLY A 34 -11.48 10.17 -1.87
C GLY A 34 -12.10 9.21 -0.85
N ARG A 35 -12.09 7.90 -1.13
CA ARG A 35 -12.57 6.89 -0.16
C ARG A 35 -11.63 6.74 1.03
N VAL A 36 -10.32 6.87 0.82
CA VAL A 36 -9.35 6.94 1.91
C VAL A 36 -9.66 8.15 2.80
N LYS A 37 -9.85 9.33 2.20
CA LYS A 37 -10.22 10.55 2.93
C LYS A 37 -11.51 10.37 3.73
N SER A 38 -12.58 9.86 3.13
CA SER A 38 -13.83 9.60 3.87
C SER A 38 -13.65 8.60 5.02
N GLY A 39 -12.75 7.61 4.85
CA GLY A 39 -12.37 6.71 5.93
C GLY A 39 -11.67 7.44 7.08
N VAL A 40 -10.72 8.33 6.78
CA VAL A 40 -10.05 9.17 7.78
C VAL A 40 -11.05 10.12 8.47
N ASP A 41 -11.94 10.77 7.71
CA ASP A 41 -12.98 11.65 8.24
C ASP A 41 -13.86 10.90 9.26
N LEU A 42 -14.32 9.69 8.92
CA LEU A 42 -15.15 8.85 9.79
C LEU A 42 -14.45 8.54 11.13
N THR A 43 -13.12 8.38 11.10
CA THR A 43 -12.33 8.07 12.30
C THR A 43 -12.25 9.26 13.24
N TRP A 44 -12.10 10.47 12.68
CA TRP A 44 -12.12 11.71 13.43
C TRP A 44 -13.49 11.99 14.04
N GLU A 45 -14.56 11.84 13.24
CA GLU A 45 -15.94 12.08 13.67
C GLU A 45 -16.36 11.17 14.84
N ASN A 46 -15.86 9.94 14.88
CA ASN A 46 -16.24 8.93 15.87
C ASN A 46 -15.18 8.68 16.95
N ASN A 47 -14.07 9.44 16.95
CA ASN A 47 -12.91 9.20 17.80
C ASN A 47 -12.46 7.71 17.77
N ALA A 48 -12.50 7.13 16.57
CA ALA A 48 -12.20 5.72 16.36
C ALA A 48 -10.72 5.54 16.00
N ARG A 49 -10.09 4.50 16.56
CA ARG A 49 -8.78 4.06 16.08
C ARG A 49 -8.94 3.53 14.66
N PHE A 50 -8.02 3.91 13.77
CA PHE A 50 -7.91 3.28 12.45
C PHE A 50 -6.58 2.59 12.23
N VAL A 51 -6.59 1.65 11.29
CA VAL A 51 -5.40 1.00 10.73
C VAL A 51 -5.45 1.09 9.22
N THR A 52 -4.29 1.11 8.58
CA THR A 52 -4.19 1.00 7.12
C THR A 52 -3.84 -0.43 6.75
N GLN A 53 -4.57 -0.99 5.79
CA GLN A 53 -4.38 -2.37 5.36
C GLN A 53 -4.22 -2.42 3.84
N SER A 54 -3.15 -3.07 3.40
CA SER A 54 -2.84 -3.38 2.00
C SER A 54 -3.11 -4.89 1.79
N THR A 55 -2.09 -5.67 1.43
CA THR A 55 -2.14 -7.14 1.27
C THR A 55 -2.06 -7.91 2.59
N CYS A 56 -1.89 -7.20 3.71
CA CYS A 56 -1.64 -7.79 5.03
C CYS A 56 -0.38 -8.68 5.01
N HIS A 57 0.68 -8.15 4.37
CA HIS A 57 2.07 -8.63 4.43
C HIS A 57 2.92 -7.79 5.41
N ASP A 58 2.34 -7.44 6.57
CA ASP A 58 3.09 -6.95 7.74
C ASP A 58 3.34 -7.98 8.88
N ASP A 59 4.61 -8.35 9.12
CA ASP A 59 5.01 -9.31 10.17
C ASP A 59 4.91 -8.77 11.62
N LEU A 60 4.59 -7.48 11.80
CA LEU A 60 4.60 -6.79 13.09
C LEU A 60 3.21 -6.34 13.57
N SER A 61 2.14 -6.87 12.98
CA SER A 61 0.74 -6.53 13.28
C SER A 61 0.37 -5.05 13.10
N LYS A 62 1.15 -4.23 12.38
CA LYS A 62 0.85 -2.81 12.13
C LYS A 62 -0.39 -2.61 11.25
N SER A 63 -0.76 -3.62 10.45
CA SER A 63 -1.92 -3.58 9.54
C SER A 63 -3.22 -4.14 10.13
N ILE A 64 -3.24 -4.46 11.44
CA ILE A 64 -4.41 -5.02 12.13
C ILE A 64 -4.54 -4.41 13.53
N ALA A 65 -5.77 -4.15 13.97
CA ALA A 65 -6.04 -3.79 15.34
C ALA A 65 -7.48 -4.17 15.75
N PRO A 66 -7.66 -4.89 16.88
CA PRO A 66 -8.96 -5.15 17.47
C PRO A 66 -9.83 -3.90 17.60
N GLY A 67 -11.10 -3.99 17.18
CA GLY A 67 -12.09 -2.93 17.37
C GLY A 67 -11.86 -1.65 16.58
N SER A 68 -10.89 -1.64 15.65
CA SER A 68 -10.56 -0.47 14.82
C SER A 68 -11.40 -0.37 13.54
N LEU A 69 -11.30 0.77 12.85
CA LEU A 69 -11.68 0.91 11.45
C LEU A 69 -10.46 0.62 10.56
N SER A 70 -10.52 -0.42 9.73
CA SER A 70 -9.48 -0.69 8.74
C SER A 70 -9.76 0.08 7.46
N ILE A 71 -8.83 0.93 7.01
CA ILE A 71 -8.86 1.52 5.68
C ILE A 71 -8.08 0.58 4.76
N TRP A 72 -8.84 -0.18 3.97
CA TRP A 72 -8.29 -1.24 3.14
C TRP A 72 -8.08 -0.75 1.71
N VAL A 73 -6.81 -0.50 1.37
CA VAL A 73 -6.37 0.06 0.07
C VAL A 73 -6.10 -1.01 -0.99
N TYR A 74 -6.46 -2.27 -0.72
CA TYR A 74 -6.14 -3.40 -1.59
C TYR A 74 -6.64 -3.27 -3.01
N HIS A 75 -7.72 -2.52 -3.22
CA HIS A 75 -8.31 -2.32 -4.54
C HIS A 75 -7.72 -1.12 -5.30
N MET A 76 -6.74 -0.41 -4.73
CA MET A 76 -5.94 0.61 -5.43
C MET A 76 -4.83 -0.07 -6.25
N GLN A 77 -5.25 -0.88 -7.21
CA GLN A 77 -4.39 -1.71 -8.07
C GLN A 77 -4.13 -1.01 -9.43
N GLY A 78 -3.16 -1.56 -10.16
CA GLY A 78 -2.90 -1.21 -11.54
C GLY A 78 -1.66 -0.36 -11.70
N SER A 79 -1.01 -0.52 -12.85
CA SER A 79 0.19 0.19 -13.23
C SER A 79 -0.05 0.97 -14.53
N LYS A 80 0.75 2.02 -14.77
CA LYS A 80 0.76 2.77 -16.01
C LYS A 80 2.18 3.21 -16.33
N TYR A 81 2.73 2.67 -17.40
CA TYR A 81 4.01 3.09 -17.95
C TYR A 81 3.92 4.50 -18.57
N ARG A 82 4.98 5.27 -18.38
CA ARG A 82 5.16 6.66 -18.82
C ARG A 82 6.55 6.74 -19.46
N PRO A 83 6.65 6.80 -20.80
CA PRO A 83 7.94 6.87 -21.46
C PRO A 83 8.53 8.28 -21.42
N ASP A 84 9.86 8.36 -21.50
CA ASP A 84 10.70 9.53 -21.78
C ASP A 84 10.73 10.64 -20.73
N GLU A 85 9.58 11.01 -20.16
CA GLU A 85 9.48 12.07 -19.16
C GLU A 85 8.38 11.85 -18.11
N PHE A 86 8.65 12.33 -16.91
CA PHE A 86 7.69 12.40 -15.82
C PHE A 86 7.64 13.81 -15.21
N GLN A 87 6.52 14.50 -15.44
CA GLN A 87 6.23 15.78 -14.81
C GLN A 87 5.75 15.56 -13.37
N ILE A 88 6.52 16.07 -12.41
CA ILE A 88 6.15 16.04 -11.00
C ILE A 88 4.92 16.94 -10.78
N ALA A 89 3.85 16.38 -10.23
CA ALA A 89 2.59 17.07 -10.02
C ALA A 89 2.76 18.22 -9.02
N GLY A 90 2.22 19.39 -9.39
CA GLY A 90 2.31 20.60 -8.57
C GLY A 90 3.67 21.30 -8.58
N SER A 91 4.63 20.85 -9.41
CA SER A 91 5.92 21.53 -9.59
C SER A 91 6.19 21.83 -11.07
N ASN A 92 7.26 22.58 -11.35
CA ASN A 92 7.79 22.81 -12.70
C ASN A 92 8.97 21.87 -13.03
N ILE A 93 9.14 20.79 -12.26
CA ILE A 93 10.25 19.84 -12.41
C ILE A 93 9.80 18.67 -13.29
N THR A 94 10.53 18.45 -14.37
CA THR A 94 10.37 17.29 -15.26
C THR A 94 11.57 16.37 -15.10
N ILE A 95 11.34 15.11 -14.79
CA ILE A 95 12.36 14.06 -14.79
C ILE A 95 12.41 13.48 -16.19
N MET A 96 13.57 13.51 -16.83
CA MET A 96 13.79 12.98 -18.19
C MET A 96 14.20 11.50 -18.09
N ASP A 97 13.25 10.66 -17.68
CA ASP A 97 13.41 9.22 -17.56
C ASP A 97 12.05 8.53 -17.65
N ASP A 98 12.07 7.24 -17.89
CA ASP A 98 10.88 6.40 -17.86
C ASP A 98 10.34 6.29 -16.44
N ALA A 99 9.01 6.30 -16.30
CA ALA A 99 8.35 6.12 -15.02
C ALA A 99 7.23 5.08 -15.09
N LEU A 100 7.03 4.37 -13.98
CA LEU A 100 5.88 3.50 -13.78
C LEU A 100 5.02 4.08 -12.66
N SER A 101 3.83 4.57 -13.00
CA SER A 101 2.83 4.98 -12.01
C SER A 101 2.10 3.73 -11.52
N ALA A 102 2.06 3.50 -10.22
CA ALA A 102 1.36 2.35 -9.63
C ALA A 102 0.37 2.80 -8.55
N GLY A 103 -0.78 2.12 -8.45
CA GLY A 103 -1.68 2.27 -7.32
C GLY A 103 -1.05 1.77 -6.02
N TRP A 104 -1.50 2.30 -4.88
CA TRP A 104 -0.92 2.03 -3.55
C TRP A 104 -0.80 0.55 -3.18
N ASP A 105 -1.68 -0.31 -3.70
CA ASP A 105 -1.61 -1.75 -3.45
C ASP A 105 -1.27 -2.58 -4.68
N THR A 106 -0.73 -1.96 -5.72
CA THR A 106 -0.22 -2.71 -6.88
C THR A 106 0.74 -3.77 -6.39
N GLN A 107 0.37 -5.02 -6.61
CA GLN A 107 1.14 -6.17 -6.15
C GLN A 107 2.36 -6.36 -7.05
N MET A 108 3.46 -6.89 -6.49
CA MET A 108 4.74 -7.00 -7.21
C MET A 108 4.60 -7.73 -8.55
N HIS A 109 3.75 -8.75 -8.64
CA HIS A 109 3.55 -9.47 -9.89
C HIS A 109 2.98 -8.62 -11.05
N THR A 110 2.25 -7.56 -10.76
CA THR A 110 1.73 -6.63 -11.77
C THR A 110 2.85 -5.72 -12.30
N LEU A 111 3.89 -5.48 -11.51
CA LEU A 111 5.01 -4.61 -11.92
C LEU A 111 5.89 -5.26 -13.00
N PHE A 112 5.78 -6.57 -13.22
CA PHE A 112 6.44 -7.25 -14.34
C PHE A 112 6.00 -6.73 -15.71
N GLU A 113 4.85 -6.06 -15.81
CA GLU A 113 4.41 -5.36 -17.03
C GLU A 113 5.45 -4.36 -17.55
N ALA A 114 6.30 -3.80 -16.69
CA ALA A 114 7.41 -2.93 -17.11
C ALA A 114 8.39 -3.63 -18.07
N SER A 115 8.54 -4.96 -17.97
CA SER A 115 9.41 -5.73 -18.86
C SER A 115 8.93 -5.75 -20.31
N GLU A 116 7.62 -5.56 -20.56
CA GLU A 116 7.06 -5.43 -21.90
C GLU A 116 7.56 -4.15 -22.60
N HIS A 117 8.04 -3.19 -21.81
CA HIS A 117 8.63 -1.94 -22.29
C HIS A 117 10.17 -1.94 -22.21
N GLY A 118 10.80 -3.08 -21.95
CA GLY A 118 12.25 -3.18 -21.79
C GLY A 118 12.78 -2.53 -20.51
N GLN A 119 11.89 -2.23 -19.55
CA GLN A 119 12.22 -1.62 -18.28
C GLN A 119 12.18 -2.64 -17.13
N VAL A 120 12.79 -2.28 -16.01
CA VAL A 120 12.77 -3.07 -14.78
C VAL A 120 12.36 -2.19 -13.60
N VAL A 121 11.59 -2.76 -12.68
CA VAL A 121 11.18 -2.09 -11.44
C VAL A 121 11.94 -2.71 -10.28
N VAL A 122 12.44 -1.88 -9.37
CA VAL A 122 13.03 -2.33 -8.12
C VAL A 122 11.92 -2.82 -7.19
N ASP A 123 11.61 -4.12 -7.27
CA ASP A 123 10.50 -4.75 -6.57
C ASP A 123 10.96 -5.85 -5.60
N GLY A 124 10.00 -6.46 -4.90
CA GLY A 124 10.23 -7.57 -3.98
C GLY A 124 9.98 -8.93 -4.64
N THR A 125 10.59 -9.99 -4.12
CA THR A 125 10.50 -11.34 -4.71
C THR A 125 9.17 -12.07 -4.45
N VAL A 126 8.37 -11.57 -3.50
CA VAL A 126 7.10 -12.20 -3.10
C VAL A 126 5.94 -11.55 -3.86
N LYS A 127 5.46 -12.25 -4.89
CA LYS A 127 4.44 -11.82 -5.86
C LYS A 127 3.21 -11.09 -5.29
N PRO A 128 2.57 -11.57 -4.19
CA PRO A 128 1.37 -10.93 -3.65
C PRO A 128 1.66 -9.76 -2.69
N VAL A 129 2.92 -9.39 -2.45
CA VAL A 129 3.23 -8.20 -1.63
C VAL A 129 2.79 -6.94 -2.38
N GLY A 130 2.13 -6.03 -1.67
CA GLY A 130 1.65 -4.76 -2.21
C GLY A 130 2.66 -3.62 -2.01
N GLY A 131 2.58 -2.59 -2.86
CA GLY A 131 3.48 -1.43 -2.81
C GLY A 131 3.46 -0.67 -1.47
N GLY A 132 2.32 -0.59 -0.79
CA GLY A 132 2.10 0.24 0.40
C GLY A 132 3.20 0.14 1.45
N GLY A 133 3.18 -0.92 2.27
CA GLY A 133 4.17 -1.10 3.34
C GLY A 133 5.58 -1.39 2.84
N TYR A 134 5.71 -2.01 1.66
CA TYR A 134 6.99 -2.41 1.08
C TYR A 134 7.84 -1.18 0.72
N VAL A 135 7.28 -0.26 -0.07
CA VAL A 135 7.99 0.95 -0.51
C VAL A 135 8.25 1.86 0.69
N THR A 136 7.26 2.10 1.56
CA THR A 136 7.46 2.99 2.73
C THR A 136 8.36 2.41 3.80
N GLY A 137 8.60 1.09 3.78
CA GLY A 137 9.51 0.39 4.69
C GLY A 137 10.95 0.27 4.16
N GLY A 138 11.25 0.84 2.99
CA GLY A 138 12.53 0.74 2.30
C GLY A 138 12.43 -0.11 1.03
N GLY A 139 11.98 -1.36 1.16
CA GLY A 139 11.74 -2.25 0.02
C GLY A 139 13.04 -2.88 -0.51
N PRO A 140 13.56 -3.94 0.13
CA PRO A 140 14.77 -4.61 -0.30
C PRO A 140 14.53 -5.45 -1.57
N SER A 141 15.40 -5.27 -2.57
CA SER A 141 15.32 -5.95 -3.86
C SER A 141 16.64 -6.65 -4.21
N CYS A 142 16.58 -7.69 -5.05
CA CYS A 142 17.76 -8.28 -5.70
C CYS A 142 18.48 -7.27 -6.61
N LEU A 143 17.79 -6.23 -7.04
CA LEU A 143 18.29 -5.14 -7.87
C LEU A 143 18.96 -4.02 -7.06
N ALA A 144 18.82 -4.05 -5.74
CA ALA A 144 19.30 -2.97 -4.87
C ALA A 144 20.80 -2.68 -4.94
N PRO A 145 21.71 -3.65 -5.15
CA PRO A 145 23.13 -3.36 -5.34
C PRO A 145 23.44 -2.46 -6.54
N HIS A 146 22.54 -2.38 -7.53
CA HIS A 146 22.71 -1.57 -8.74
C HIS A 146 21.81 -0.33 -8.76
N PHE A 147 20.59 -0.43 -8.24
CA PHE A 147 19.55 0.60 -8.39
C PHE A 147 19.04 1.17 -7.07
N GLY A 148 19.61 0.78 -5.92
CA GLY A 148 19.13 1.22 -4.60
C GLY A 148 17.85 0.49 -4.15
N LEU A 149 17.31 0.91 -3.01
CA LEU A 149 16.08 0.34 -2.47
C LEU A 149 14.86 0.79 -3.27
N ALA A 150 13.72 0.10 -3.12
CA ALA A 150 12.48 0.52 -3.79
C ALA A 150 12.09 1.96 -3.41
N THR A 151 12.34 2.37 -2.17
CA THR A 151 12.12 3.75 -1.71
C THR A 151 13.01 4.78 -2.40
N ASP A 152 14.22 4.40 -2.84
CA ASP A 152 15.16 5.31 -3.51
C ASP A 152 14.73 5.58 -4.96
N ASN A 153 13.83 4.76 -5.50
CA ASN A 153 13.30 4.85 -6.87
C ASN A 153 11.94 5.56 -6.94
N VAL A 154 11.45 6.12 -5.82
CA VAL A 154 10.19 6.85 -5.78
C VAL A 154 10.38 8.27 -6.28
N MET A 155 9.67 8.63 -7.36
CA MET A 155 9.63 10.02 -7.85
C MET A 155 8.51 10.85 -7.20
N GLN A 156 7.38 10.21 -6.87
CA GLN A 156 6.20 10.90 -6.38
C GLN A 156 5.26 9.95 -5.62
N MET A 157 4.62 10.45 -4.56
CA MET A 157 3.52 9.78 -3.86
C MET A 157 2.31 10.68 -3.70
N ALA A 158 1.11 10.16 -3.96
CA ALA A 158 -0.14 10.83 -3.62
C ALA A 158 -0.65 10.30 -2.27
N VAL A 159 -0.68 11.16 -1.25
CA VAL A 159 -1.03 10.76 0.13
C VAL A 159 -2.31 11.45 0.59
N VAL A 160 -2.97 10.90 1.61
CA VAL A 160 -3.98 11.60 2.39
C VAL A 160 -3.39 11.91 3.76
N THR A 161 -3.36 13.18 4.15
CA THR A 161 -2.83 13.59 5.46
C THR A 161 -3.90 13.44 6.55
N PRO A 162 -3.49 13.42 7.84
CA PRO A 162 -4.43 13.46 8.96
C PRO A 162 -5.32 14.71 8.97
N LEU A 163 -4.89 15.81 8.32
CA LEU A 163 -5.67 17.04 8.11
C LEU A 163 -6.67 16.92 6.95
N CYS A 164 -6.81 15.72 6.38
CA CYS A 164 -7.69 15.38 5.28
C CYS A 164 -7.40 16.16 3.98
N GLU A 165 -6.14 16.55 3.80
CA GLU A 165 -5.61 17.09 2.55
C GLU A 165 -5.06 15.95 1.69
N ILE A 166 -5.02 16.15 0.38
CA ILE A 166 -4.41 15.20 -0.56
C ILE A 166 -3.17 15.85 -1.20
N PRO A 167 -2.06 16.03 -0.47
CA PRO A 167 -0.85 16.57 -1.05
C PRO A 167 -0.14 15.51 -1.90
N THR A 168 0.70 16.01 -2.80
CA THR A 168 1.67 15.21 -3.51
C THR A 168 3.03 15.37 -2.83
N LEU A 169 3.66 14.25 -2.47
CA LEU A 169 5.03 14.21 -1.94
C LEU A 169 5.99 13.87 -3.08
N THR A 170 7.12 14.57 -3.09
CA THR A 170 8.16 14.53 -4.13
C THR A 170 9.51 14.38 -3.47
#